data_AF-A0AAP3XSA4-F1
#
_entry.id   AF-A0AAP3XSA4-F1
#
_cell.length_a   1.000
_cell.length_b   1.000
_cell.length_c   1.000
_cell.angle_alpha   90.00
_cell.angle_beta   90.00
_cell.angle_gamma   90.00
#
_symmetry.space_group_name_H-M   'P 1'
#
loop_
_entity.id
_entity.type
_entity.pdbx_description
1 polymer ?
#
loop_
_entity_poly.entity_id
_entity_poly.type
_entity_poly.pdbx_seq_one_letter_code
_entity_poly.pdbx_strand_id
1 'polypeptide(L)'
;MLEQVRSRNRAAAESHPSSIAGKDEDAVNGRAPPPAPADRVSQGATRAARYIERNPVRAGLAEHPGDWPFSSARAHLRRRSDGLVRTRPLLDLVPDWQAFLAVDPPDHAI
;
A
#
# COMPACT_ATOMS: atom_id res chain seq x y z
N MET A 1 -24.74 10.92 -12.46
CA MET A 1 -23.38 11.29 -12.00
C MET A 1 -22.42 10.10 -11.89
N LEU A 2 -22.87 8.89 -11.51
CA LEU A 2 -22.00 7.69 -11.47
C LEU A 2 -21.77 7.00 -12.84
N GLU A 3 -22.58 7.28 -13.86
CA GLU A 3 -22.35 6.75 -15.22
C GLU A 3 -21.34 7.55 -16.06
N GLN A 4 -21.19 8.86 -15.80
CA GLN A 4 -20.27 9.73 -16.57
C GLN A 4 -18.79 9.45 -16.25
N VAL A 5 -18.48 8.93 -15.06
CA VAL A 5 -17.11 8.56 -14.68
C VAL A 5 -16.70 7.25 -15.35
N ARG A 6 -17.64 6.31 -15.55
CA ARG A 6 -17.38 5.02 -16.21
C ARG A 6 -17.16 5.16 -17.71
N SER A 7 -17.86 6.09 -18.39
CA SER A 7 -17.67 6.30 -19.84
C SER A 7 -16.36 7.00 -20.18
N ARG A 8 -15.85 7.90 -19.32
CA ARG A 8 -14.54 8.56 -19.51
C ARG A 8 -13.37 7.56 -19.47
N ASN A 9 -13.47 6.50 -18.66
CA ASN A 9 -12.43 5.49 -18.56
C ASN A 9 -12.43 4.48 -19.74
N ARG A 10 -13.53 4.39 -20.51
CA ARG A 10 -13.62 3.52 -21.69
C ARG A 10 -13.09 4.20 -22.96
N ALA A 11 -13.29 5.51 -23.09
CA ALA A 11 -12.89 6.26 -24.29
C ALA A 11 -11.38 6.58 -24.36
N ALA A 12 -10.64 6.48 -23.25
CA ALA A 12 -9.19 6.71 -23.22
C ALA A 12 -8.37 5.50 -23.70
N ALA A 13 -9.00 4.35 -23.95
CA ALA A 13 -8.32 3.09 -24.28
C ALA A 13 -8.07 2.88 -25.79
N GLU A 14 -8.62 3.73 -26.66
CA GLU A 14 -8.57 3.53 -28.11
C GLU A 14 -8.15 4.81 -28.84
N SER A 15 -6.85 5.13 -28.89
CA SER A 15 -6.23 5.72 -30.09
C SER A 15 -4.69 5.85 -29.97
N HIS A 16 -4.02 5.39 -31.03
CA HIS A 16 -2.62 5.59 -31.45
C HIS A 16 -1.54 4.58 -31.01
N PRO A 17 -1.01 3.75 -31.94
CA PRO A 17 0.21 2.98 -31.72
C PRO A 17 1.43 3.90 -31.86
N SER A 18 2.08 4.23 -30.74
CA SER A 18 3.40 4.88 -30.80
C SER A 18 4.48 3.80 -30.93
N SER A 19 4.99 3.67 -32.14
CA SER A 19 6.17 2.88 -32.48
C SER A 19 7.40 3.49 -31.80
N ILE A 20 7.79 2.95 -30.66
CA ILE A 20 9.14 3.11 -30.13
C ILE A 20 9.66 1.71 -29.82
N ALA A 21 10.15 1.04 -30.86
CA ALA A 21 11.12 -0.03 -30.72
C ALA A 21 12.44 0.62 -30.33
N GLY A 22 12.89 0.43 -29.08
CA GLY A 22 14.01 1.18 -28.54
C GLY A 22 14.60 0.58 -27.28
N LYS A 23 15.18 -0.61 -27.44
CA LYS A 23 16.30 -1.21 -26.70
C LYS A 23 16.13 -1.47 -25.20
N ASP A 24 16.40 -2.72 -24.85
CA ASP A 24 16.54 -3.28 -23.52
C ASP A 24 17.65 -2.58 -22.71
N GLU A 25 17.37 -1.39 -22.16
CA GLU A 25 18.26 -0.72 -21.20
C GLU A 25 18.11 -1.29 -19.78
N ASP A 26 17.05 -2.06 -19.52
CA ASP A 26 16.73 -2.61 -18.20
C ASP A 26 17.65 -3.78 -17.78
N ALA A 27 18.43 -4.35 -18.69
CA ALA A 27 19.28 -5.51 -18.40
C ALA A 27 20.64 -5.17 -17.74
N VAL A 28 21.06 -3.90 -17.75
CA VAL A 28 22.46 -3.53 -17.40
C VAL A 28 22.68 -3.29 -15.90
N ASN A 29 21.65 -3.04 -15.09
CA ASN A 29 21.84 -2.56 -13.70
C ASN A 29 21.46 -3.54 -12.57
N GLY A 30 21.19 -4.83 -12.87
CA GLY A 30 20.90 -5.84 -11.84
C GLY A 30 19.68 -5.55 -10.97
N ARG A 31 18.89 -4.51 -11.32
CA ARG A 31 17.68 -4.13 -10.60
C ARG A 31 16.56 -5.01 -11.11
N ALA A 32 15.93 -5.76 -10.19
CA ALA A 32 14.74 -6.52 -10.52
C ALA A 32 13.72 -5.58 -11.21
N PRO A 33 13.03 -6.05 -12.26
CA PRO A 33 12.03 -5.24 -12.95
C PRO A 33 10.99 -4.75 -11.93
N PRO A 34 10.50 -3.51 -12.07
CA PRO A 34 9.52 -2.99 -11.13
C PRO A 34 8.26 -3.87 -11.17
N PRO A 35 7.60 -4.10 -10.03
CA PRO A 35 6.47 -5.03 -9.95
C PRO A 35 5.33 -4.58 -10.88
N ALA A 36 4.42 -5.49 -11.23
CA ALA A 36 3.32 -5.19 -12.13
C ALA A 36 2.42 -4.06 -11.55
N PRO A 37 1.64 -3.33 -12.36
CA PRO A 37 0.85 -2.20 -11.88
C PRO A 37 -0.10 -2.53 -10.71
N ALA A 38 -0.74 -3.71 -10.73
CA ALA A 38 -1.60 -4.19 -9.65
C ALA A 38 -0.81 -4.44 -8.34
N ASP A 39 0.42 -4.93 -8.47
CA ASP A 39 1.32 -5.16 -7.34
C ASP A 39 1.84 -3.84 -6.75
N ARG A 40 2.01 -2.79 -7.58
CA ARG A 40 2.40 -1.45 -7.11
C ARG A 40 1.33 -0.80 -6.25
N VAL A 41 0.05 -0.89 -6.65
CA VAL A 41 -1.07 -0.34 -5.88
C VAL A 41 -1.17 -1.05 -4.52
N SER A 42 -1.06 -2.38 -4.52
CA SER A 42 -1.08 -3.20 -3.31
C SER A 42 0.14 -2.91 -2.40
N GLN A 43 1.33 -2.70 -2.97
CA GLN A 43 2.53 -2.28 -2.22
C GLN A 43 2.39 -0.86 -1.65
N GLY A 44 1.81 0.08 -2.39
CA GLY A 44 1.55 1.43 -1.90
C GLY A 44 0.62 1.44 -0.70
N ALA A 45 -0.49 0.68 -0.78
CA ALA A 45 -1.46 0.56 0.31
C ALA A 45 -0.83 -0.02 1.59
N THR A 46 -0.01 -1.06 1.47
CA THR A 46 0.67 -1.67 2.63
C THR A 46 1.72 -0.73 3.20
N ARG A 47 2.56 -0.07 2.38
CA ARG A 47 3.52 0.93 2.89
C ARG A 47 2.83 2.05 3.67
N ALA A 48 1.75 2.60 3.13
CA ALA A 48 0.97 3.65 3.80
C ALA A 48 0.37 3.15 5.12
N ALA A 49 -0.23 1.96 5.13
CA ALA A 49 -0.80 1.37 6.35
C ALA A 49 0.26 1.20 7.46
N ARG A 50 1.44 0.67 7.13
CA ARG A 50 2.54 0.51 8.10
C ARG A 50 2.96 1.84 8.71
N TYR A 51 3.16 2.85 7.86
CA TYR A 51 3.59 4.17 8.30
C TYR A 51 2.58 4.78 9.29
N ILE A 52 1.29 4.76 8.93
CA ILE A 52 0.22 5.32 9.76
C ILE A 52 0.13 4.59 11.10
N GLU A 53 0.15 3.26 11.09
CA GLU A 53 -0.03 2.49 12.32
C GLU A 53 1.18 2.55 13.26
N ARG A 54 2.39 2.75 12.73
CA ARG A 54 3.61 2.96 13.53
C ARG A 54 3.79 4.40 14.00
N ASN A 55 3.02 5.36 13.48
CA ASN A 55 3.19 6.78 13.80
C ASN A 55 3.17 7.09 15.32
N PRO A 56 2.28 6.51 16.15
CA PRO A 56 2.30 6.76 17.60
C PRO A 56 3.61 6.36 18.28
N VAL A 57 4.28 5.32 17.79
CA VAL A 57 5.59 4.89 18.30
C VAL A 57 6.68 5.87 17.86
N ARG A 58 6.69 6.26 16.59
CA ARG A 58 7.64 7.23 16.04
C ARG A 58 7.52 8.60 16.69
N ALA A 59 6.31 8.98 17.10
CA ALA A 59 6.03 10.21 17.83
C ALA A 59 6.30 10.11 19.35
N GLY A 60 6.71 8.95 19.86
CA GLY A 60 6.96 8.74 21.30
C GLY A 60 5.70 8.73 22.17
N LEU A 61 4.51 8.53 21.58
CA LEU A 61 3.22 8.53 22.27
C LEU A 61 2.83 7.14 22.81
N ALA A 62 3.43 6.08 22.29
CA ALA A 62 3.15 4.69 22.65
C ALA A 62 4.41 3.82 22.48
N GLU A 63 4.54 2.78 23.31
CA GLU A 63 5.62 1.80 23.19
C GLU A 63 5.37 0.82 22.03
N HIS A 64 4.11 0.40 21.85
CA HIS A 64 3.70 -0.43 20.72
C HIS A 64 2.57 0.21 19.90
N PRO A 65 2.47 -0.09 18.58
CA PRO A 65 1.39 0.44 17.73
C PRO A 65 -0.02 0.20 18.27
N GLY A 66 -0.25 -0.95 18.91
CA GLY A 66 -1.56 -1.35 19.45
C GLY A 66 -1.99 -0.61 20.72
N ASP A 67 -1.06 0.08 21.40
CA ASP A 67 -1.33 0.74 22.67
C ASP A 67 -2.03 2.08 22.47
N TRP A 68 -1.79 2.74 21.33
CA TRP A 68 -2.44 4.01 21.02
C TRP A 68 -3.95 3.82 20.78
N PRO A 69 -4.83 4.43 21.60
CA PRO A 69 -6.28 4.18 21.53
C PRO A 69 -6.93 4.77 20.28
N PHE A 70 -6.30 5.75 19.63
CA PHE A 70 -6.80 6.40 18.41
C PHE A 70 -6.14 5.85 17.13
N SER A 71 -5.71 4.58 17.16
CA SER A 71 -5.12 3.87 16.02
C SER A 71 -5.95 2.65 15.64
N SER A 72 -5.99 2.32 14.35
CA SER A 72 -6.55 1.06 13.83
C SER A 72 -5.68 -0.16 14.14
N ALA A 73 -4.43 0.03 14.58
CA ALA A 73 -3.46 -1.05 14.78
C ALA A 73 -4.01 -2.17 15.67
N ARG A 74 -4.75 -1.82 16.73
CA ARG A 74 -5.36 -2.80 17.65
C ARG A 74 -6.40 -3.69 16.96
N ALA A 75 -7.19 -3.13 16.06
CA ALA A 75 -8.20 -3.88 15.30
C ALA A 75 -7.53 -4.92 14.38
N HIS A 76 -6.47 -4.51 13.66
CA HIS A 76 -5.72 -5.40 12.79
C HIS A 76 -4.93 -6.47 13.56
N LEU A 77 -4.27 -6.12 14.67
CA LEU A 77 -3.59 -7.07 15.56
C LEU A 77 -4.54 -8.12 16.13
N ARG A 78 -5.76 -7.71 16.53
CA ARG A 78 -6.81 -8.62 17.01
C ARG A 78 -7.56 -9.33 15.89
N ARG A 79 -7.26 -9.00 14.62
CA ARG A 79 -7.96 -9.49 13.42
C ARG A 79 -9.48 -9.31 13.52
N ARG A 80 -9.94 -8.22 14.15
CA ARG A 80 -11.35 -7.96 14.45
C ARG A 80 -11.72 -6.53 14.07
N SER A 81 -12.70 -6.41 13.18
CA SER A 81 -13.32 -5.12 12.83
C SER A 81 -14.14 -4.57 14.00
N ASP A 82 -14.17 -3.25 14.19
CA ASP A 82 -14.70 -2.60 15.40
C ASP A 82 -15.68 -1.43 15.13
N GLY A 83 -16.42 -1.48 14.02
CA GLY A 83 -17.41 -0.47 13.65
C GLY A 83 -16.79 0.75 12.94
N LEU A 84 -15.53 1.06 13.24
CA LEU A 84 -14.74 2.08 12.53
C LEU A 84 -13.77 1.45 11.53
N VAL A 85 -13.13 0.34 11.90
CA VAL A 85 -12.13 -0.33 11.07
C VAL A 85 -12.72 -1.58 10.43
N ARG A 86 -12.51 -1.75 9.11
CA ARG A 86 -12.69 -3.03 8.40
C ARG A 86 -11.32 -3.64 8.15
N THR A 87 -10.99 -4.70 8.88
CA THR A 87 -9.62 -5.25 8.92
C THR A 87 -9.29 -6.15 7.73
N ARG A 88 -10.30 -6.78 7.13
CA ARG A 88 -10.13 -7.84 6.13
C ARG A 88 -9.36 -7.41 4.87
N PRO A 89 -9.64 -6.24 4.25
CA PRO A 89 -8.94 -5.85 3.01
C PRO A 89 -7.42 -5.76 3.16
N LEU A 90 -6.92 -5.30 4.30
CA LEU A 90 -5.49 -5.21 4.54
C LEU A 90 -4.90 -6.53 5.05
N LEU A 91 -5.65 -7.30 5.85
CA LEU A 91 -5.21 -8.62 6.31
C LEU A 91 -5.14 -9.66 5.19
N ASP A 92 -5.92 -9.51 4.12
CA ASP A 92 -5.83 -10.38 2.94
C ASP A 92 -4.52 -10.11 2.15
N LEU A 93 -3.98 -8.89 2.22
CA LEU A 93 -2.69 -8.51 1.62
C LEU A 93 -1.49 -8.84 2.53
N VAL A 94 -1.69 -8.69 3.84
CA VAL A 94 -0.65 -8.90 4.86
C VAL A 94 -1.24 -9.74 6.00
N PRO A 95 -1.14 -11.07 5.92
CA PRO A 95 -1.76 -11.96 6.91
C PRO A 95 -1.12 -11.86 8.31
N ASP A 96 0.20 -11.68 8.37
CA ASP A 96 0.95 -11.50 9.62
C ASP A 96 1.15 -10.02 9.93
N TRP A 97 0.09 -9.44 10.50
CA TRP A 97 0.08 -8.02 10.85
C TRP A 97 1.06 -7.66 11.97
N GLN A 98 1.35 -8.60 12.87
CA GLN A 98 2.28 -8.38 13.98
C GLN A 98 3.71 -8.27 13.48
N ALA A 99 4.17 -9.22 12.66
CA ALA A 99 5.48 -9.15 12.03
C ALA A 99 5.60 -7.92 11.12
N PHE A 100 4.52 -7.59 10.42
CA PHE A 100 4.46 -6.41 9.56
C PHE A 100 4.70 -5.09 10.31
N LEU A 101 4.12 -4.92 11.50
CA LEU A 101 4.31 -3.73 12.33
C LEU A 101 5.60 -3.73 13.13
N ALA A 102 6.25 -4.89 13.32
CA ALA A 102 7.51 -4.98 14.07
C ALA A 102 8.68 -4.28 13.36
N VAL A 103 8.62 -4.14 12.04
CA VAL A 103 9.68 -3.52 11.23
C VAL A 103 9.38 -2.05 10.98
N ASP A 104 10.28 -1.16 11.43
CA ASP A 104 10.32 0.22 10.91
C ASP A 104 11.18 0.24 9.64
N PRO A 105 10.59 0.37 8.45
CA PRO A 105 11.40 0.61 7.28
C PRO A 105 12.07 1.99 7.42
N PRO A 106 13.33 2.14 6.99
CA PRO A 106 13.99 3.45 6.99
C PRO A 106 13.15 4.44 6.17
N ASP A 107 13.20 5.70 6.59
CA ASP A 107 12.61 6.82 5.88
C ASP A 107 13.31 6.94 4.53
N HIS A 108 12.81 6.22 3.53
CA HIS A 108 13.25 6.42 2.16
C HIS A 108 12.68 7.77 1.73
N ALA A 109 13.58 8.73 1.56
CA ALA A 109 13.27 10.04 1.00
C ALA A 109 12.37 9.86 -0.22
N ILE A 110 11.16 10.42 -0.13
CA ILE A 110 10.18 10.50 -1.21
C ILE A 110 10.75 11.40 -2.31
#